data_AF-A0A2G4HZV7-F1
#
_entry.id   AF-A0A2G4HZV7-F1
#
_cell.length_a   1.000
_cell.length_b   1.000
_cell.length_c   1.000
_cell.angle_alpha   90.00
_cell.angle_beta   90.00
_cell.angle_gamma   90.00
#
_symmetry.space_group_name_H-M   'P 1'
#
loop_
_entity.id
_entity.type
_entity.pdbx_description
1 polymer ?
#
loop_
_entity_poly.entity_id
_entity_poly.type
_entity_poly.pdbx_seq_one_letter_code
_entity_poly.pdbx_strand_id
1 'polypeptide(L)'
;MFFFSICETRAQINTRELLISKPIVIGLHPTDTSSFIVYLPMPFASSQFKKEALKTILPPVSDVFAIHLVYTRYKQLDTFNQPQLNQRRLNVLKNIWPALFKQSGIQWRVFEQKTPNNLADAENCFHGFVVYLKNKPSKIERDIELATIDRVIKSYKDTQVWIPEKIQYRVRKREEATGYYLPQNKEKRKNQVKYTTGSIWFRKKEIRIVRDSIPLKKIAGHFELTGFFDTFGLRKTDEFKILTRKKWLGSYAVLIDVTGSMTPYTAQVMLWMKHSKSCLENGRIVFFNDGNESPDILKRIGFTGGVHMVETHHFDTAYTLMQTAMKMGDGGDIPENNIEALFLAQKKWPLVDSFIMIADNNAPIKDIVLIKQVTKPVNIILCGSLDRIHPHYIELAAKTNGRIYTINAEIANLNKLKFGSRIDIGKSVYEYRKEGLIKLFDF
;
A
#
# COMPACT_ATOMS: atom_id res chain seq x y z
N MET A 1 -28.90 28.17 5.60
CA MET A 1 -28.33 27.01 6.32
C MET A 1 -26.84 27.00 6.03
N PHE A 2 -26.01 27.29 7.03
CA PHE A 2 -24.60 27.63 6.87
C PHE A 2 -23.78 26.44 6.35
N PHE A 3 -23.14 26.62 5.20
CA PHE A 3 -22.12 25.71 4.68
C PHE A 3 -20.85 25.84 5.52
N PHE A 4 -20.58 24.89 6.40
CA PHE A 4 -19.22 24.67 6.90
C PHE A 4 -18.44 23.87 5.85
N SER A 5 -17.88 24.59 4.88
CA SER A 5 -16.68 24.11 4.19
C SER A 5 -15.57 24.08 5.23
N ILE A 6 -15.23 22.90 5.76
CA ILE A 6 -13.98 22.72 6.50
C ILE A 6 -12.88 22.68 5.43
N CYS A 7 -12.62 23.86 4.85
CA CYS A 7 -11.30 24.19 4.37
C CYS A 7 -10.46 24.23 5.65
N GLU A 8 -9.64 23.21 5.90
CA GLU A 8 -8.60 23.31 6.91
C GLU A 8 -7.69 24.46 6.51
N THR A 9 -8.03 25.67 6.97
CA THR A 9 -7.09 26.77 7.06
C THR A 9 -5.99 26.28 7.99
N ARG A 10 -4.91 25.75 7.40
CA ARG A 10 -3.71 25.36 8.14
C ARG A 10 -3.16 26.60 8.82
N ALA A 11 -3.60 26.85 10.05
CA ALA A 11 -3.22 28.01 10.83
C ALA A 11 -1.70 28.02 11.05
N GLN A 12 -1.13 29.21 11.20
CA GLN A 12 0.24 29.37 11.67
C GLN A 12 0.39 28.68 13.04
N ILE A 13 1.57 28.14 13.34
CA ILE A 13 1.80 27.43 14.60
C ILE A 13 1.48 28.31 15.81
N ASN A 14 0.57 27.84 16.66
CA ASN A 14 0.40 28.36 18.02
C ASN A 14 1.41 27.68 18.96
N THR A 15 2.52 28.37 19.23
CA THR A 15 3.59 27.83 20.10
C THR A 15 3.12 27.56 21.52
N ARG A 16 2.07 28.25 22.00
CA ARG A 16 1.48 27.96 23.32
C ARG A 16 0.75 26.62 23.33
N GLU A 17 -0.02 26.32 22.29
CA GLU A 17 -0.68 25.02 22.15
C GLU A 17 0.33 23.88 22.06
N LEU A 18 1.43 24.06 21.31
CA LEU A 18 2.49 23.06 21.22
C LEU A 18 3.10 22.74 22.61
N LEU A 19 3.29 23.75 23.45
CA LEU A 19 3.84 23.58 24.80
C LEU A 19 2.87 22.94 25.80
N ILE A 20 1.57 23.11 25.59
CA ILE A 20 0.51 22.52 26.42
C ILE A 20 0.17 21.09 25.95
N SER A 21 0.44 20.78 24.68
CA SER A 21 0.20 19.45 24.11
C SER A 21 1.02 18.37 24.84
N LYS A 22 0.39 17.21 25.09
CA LYS A 22 1.09 16.07 25.69
C LYS A 22 2.17 15.57 24.73
N PRO A 23 3.42 15.39 25.19
CA PRO A 23 4.48 14.88 24.33
C PRO A 23 4.21 13.42 23.93
N ILE A 24 4.68 13.04 22.75
CA ILE A 24 4.67 11.67 22.29
C ILE A 24 5.81 10.91 22.99
N VAL A 25 5.45 9.93 23.80
CA VAL A 25 6.41 9.15 24.58
C VAL A 25 6.93 7.99 23.73
N ILE A 26 8.24 7.94 23.54
CA ILE A 26 8.94 6.89 22.76
C ILE A 26 10.11 6.33 23.56
N GLY A 27 10.67 5.20 23.14
CA GLY A 27 11.91 4.68 23.75
C GLY A 27 13.09 5.62 23.51
N LEU A 28 13.62 5.58 22.29
CA LEU A 28 14.60 6.52 21.76
C LEU A 28 14.07 7.13 20.47
N HIS A 29 14.44 8.38 20.19
CA HIS A 29 14.13 9.01 18.92
C HIS A 29 15.02 8.40 17.83
N PRO A 30 14.45 7.91 16.72
CA PRO A 30 15.25 7.30 15.66
C PRO A 30 16.14 8.33 14.98
N THR A 31 17.39 7.96 14.74
CA THR A 31 18.36 8.76 13.98
C THR A 31 18.52 8.19 12.58
N ASP A 32 18.54 9.06 11.59
CA ASP A 32 18.72 8.76 10.18
C ASP A 32 19.71 9.79 9.57
N THR A 33 20.55 9.34 8.65
CA THR A 33 21.58 10.13 7.95
C THR A 33 21.10 10.68 6.59
N SER A 34 19.82 10.51 6.27
CA SER A 34 19.19 11.05 5.06
C SER A 34 19.44 12.54 4.88
N SER A 35 19.75 12.96 3.64
CA SER A 35 19.93 14.37 3.26
C SER A 35 18.66 15.21 3.43
N PHE A 36 17.51 14.57 3.61
CA PHE A 36 16.22 15.22 3.88
C PHE A 36 15.99 15.50 5.38
N ILE A 37 16.99 15.31 6.23
CA ILE A 37 16.87 15.53 7.67
C ILE A 37 17.98 16.47 8.12
N VAL A 38 17.58 17.54 8.81
CA VAL A 38 18.48 18.52 9.40
C VAL A 38 18.36 18.45 10.92
N TYR A 39 19.46 18.09 11.57
CA TYR A 39 19.54 18.07 13.03
C TYR A 39 20.06 19.40 13.56
N LEU A 40 19.35 19.93 14.55
CA LEU A 40 19.75 21.10 15.32
C LEU A 40 19.93 20.67 16.79
N PRO A 41 21.02 19.97 17.12
CA PRO A 41 21.25 19.43 18.45
C PRO A 41 21.46 20.52 19.50
N MET A 42 21.02 20.21 20.71
CA MET A 42 21.23 20.96 21.94
C MET A 42 21.81 20.03 23.00
N PRO A 43 22.65 20.51 23.93
CA PRO A 43 23.04 19.72 25.10
C PRO A 43 21.86 19.34 26.00
N PHE A 44 22.04 18.30 26.81
CA PHE A 44 21.10 17.96 27.88
C PHE A 44 20.79 19.18 28.76
N ALA A 45 19.53 19.33 29.16
CA ALA A 45 19.01 20.45 29.96
C ALA A 45 19.29 21.88 29.42
N SER A 46 19.78 22.03 28.18
CA SER A 46 20.11 23.34 27.59
C SER A 46 19.08 23.82 26.58
N SER A 47 18.92 25.15 26.49
CA SER A 47 18.16 25.81 25.42
C SER A 47 19.04 26.35 24.29
N GLN A 48 20.35 26.19 24.38
CA GLN A 48 21.30 26.69 23.40
C GLN A 48 21.70 25.56 22.43
N PHE A 49 21.82 25.91 21.16
CA PHE A 49 22.30 25.01 20.13
C PHE A 49 23.77 24.66 20.33
N LYS A 50 24.14 23.41 20.03
CA LYS A 50 25.54 23.01 19.92
C LYS A 50 26.21 23.78 18.77
N LYS A 51 27.54 23.91 18.81
CA LYS A 51 28.29 24.67 17.79
C LYS A 51 28.09 24.11 16.38
N GLU A 52 27.94 22.80 16.23
CA GLU A 52 27.63 22.18 14.93
C GLU A 52 26.30 22.65 14.35
N ALA A 53 25.25 22.79 15.16
CA ALA A 53 23.93 23.22 14.72
C ALA A 53 23.92 24.68 14.21
N LEU A 54 24.78 25.53 14.79
CA LEU A 54 24.91 26.93 14.38
C LEU A 54 25.66 27.09 13.04
N LYS A 55 26.41 26.07 12.61
CA LYS A 55 27.11 26.05 11.31
C LYS A 55 26.25 25.46 10.19
N THR A 56 25.13 24.84 10.54
CA THR A 56 24.22 24.20 9.58
C THR A 56 23.61 25.25 8.65
N ILE A 57 23.73 25.02 7.34
CA ILE A 57 23.04 25.84 6.34
C ILE A 57 21.55 25.47 6.39
N LEU A 58 20.71 26.44 6.73
CA LEU A 58 19.28 26.23 6.87
C LEU A 58 18.63 26.25 5.48
N PRO A 59 17.88 25.20 5.09
CA PRO A 59 17.22 25.14 3.79
C PRO A 59 16.08 26.17 3.69
N PRO A 60 15.52 26.40 2.48
CA PRO A 60 14.33 27.21 2.34
C PRO A 60 13.16 26.67 3.17
N VAL A 61 12.41 27.54 3.84
CA VAL A 61 11.24 27.15 4.66
C VAL A 61 10.15 26.47 3.83
N SER A 62 10.09 26.75 2.51
CA SER A 62 9.21 26.07 1.56
C SER A 62 9.42 24.56 1.48
N ASP A 63 10.63 24.09 1.83
CA ASP A 63 11.00 22.68 1.78
C ASP A 63 10.87 21.98 3.12
N VAL A 64 10.55 22.70 4.20
CA VAL A 64 10.32 22.11 5.51
C VAL A 64 8.93 21.47 5.54
N PHE A 65 8.90 20.17 5.87
CA PHE A 65 7.69 19.38 6.04
C PHE A 65 7.25 19.32 7.50
N ALA A 66 8.18 19.02 8.41
CA ALA A 66 7.88 18.84 9.83
C ALA A 66 9.06 19.21 10.72
N ILE A 67 8.75 19.49 11.99
CA ILE A 67 9.74 19.80 13.01
C ILE A 67 9.39 19.02 14.28
N HIS A 68 10.37 18.28 14.78
CA HIS A 68 10.29 17.62 16.07
C HIS A 68 11.10 18.37 17.10
N LEU A 69 10.50 18.66 18.25
CA LEU A 69 11.23 18.99 19.47
C LEU A 69 11.42 17.72 20.29
N VAL A 70 12.67 17.29 20.46
CA VAL A 70 13.02 16.03 21.13
C VAL A 70 13.74 16.32 22.45
N TYR A 71 13.33 15.63 23.51
CA TYR A 71 14.04 15.61 24.80
C TYR A 71 13.85 14.27 25.52
N THR A 72 14.58 14.08 26.63
CA THR A 72 14.50 12.88 27.48
C THR A 72 13.57 13.11 28.66
N ARG A 73 12.84 12.07 29.08
CA ARG A 73 12.03 12.09 30.32
C ARG A 73 12.88 12.28 31.57
N TYR A 74 14.11 11.78 31.54
CA TYR A 74 15.04 11.90 32.66
C TYR A 74 15.24 13.37 33.05
N LYS A 75 15.05 13.65 34.34
CA LYS A 75 15.29 14.95 34.98
C LYS A 75 16.15 14.71 36.21
N GLN A 76 17.15 15.56 36.41
CA GLN A 76 18.04 15.46 37.57
C GLN A 76 17.36 15.92 38.86
N LEU A 77 16.39 16.84 38.75
CA LEU A 77 15.63 17.37 39.88
C LEU A 77 14.15 17.23 39.61
N ASP A 78 13.38 16.80 40.62
CA ASP A 78 11.94 16.63 40.47
C ASP A 78 11.18 17.94 40.20
N THR A 79 11.73 19.05 40.68
CA THR A 79 11.22 20.41 40.51
C THR A 79 11.49 21.00 39.12
N PHE A 80 12.19 20.28 38.25
CA PHE A 80 12.55 20.78 36.92
C PHE A 80 11.32 21.04 36.04
N ASN A 81 11.26 22.23 35.45
CA ASN A 81 10.15 22.67 34.60
C ASN A 81 10.47 22.47 33.11
N GLN A 82 10.13 21.30 32.58
CA GLN A 82 10.33 20.95 31.16
C GLN A 82 9.58 21.89 30.19
N PRO A 83 8.31 22.28 30.43
CA PRO A 83 7.62 23.27 29.59
C PRO A 83 8.37 24.60 29.45
N GLN A 84 8.93 25.12 30.55
CA GLN A 84 9.69 26.36 30.53
C GLN A 84 10.98 26.23 29.70
N LEU A 85 11.69 25.10 29.81
CA LEU A 85 12.87 24.85 28.96
C LEU A 85 12.47 24.79 27.47
N ASN A 86 11.40 24.09 27.13
CA ASN A 86 10.92 23.98 25.75
C ASN A 86 10.48 25.34 25.18
N GLN A 87 9.89 26.21 25.99
CA GLN A 87 9.57 27.58 25.59
C GLN A 87 10.83 28.36 25.21
N ARG A 88 11.89 28.26 26.03
CA ARG A 88 13.19 28.91 25.73
C ARG A 88 13.79 28.35 24.44
N ARG A 89 13.74 27.04 24.23
CA ARG A 89 14.22 26.38 22.99
C ARG A 89 13.49 26.90 21.75
N LEU A 90 12.16 26.99 21.79
CA LEU A 90 11.36 27.53 20.69
C LEU A 90 11.69 28.99 20.40
N ASN A 91 11.93 29.82 21.43
CA ASN A 91 12.34 31.21 21.25
C ASN A 91 13.71 31.32 20.57
N VAL A 92 14.67 30.47 20.96
CA VAL A 92 16.00 30.43 20.32
C VAL A 92 15.87 30.01 18.85
N LEU A 93 15.08 28.97 18.55
CA LEU A 93 14.81 28.58 17.15
C LEU A 93 14.13 29.72 16.36
N LYS A 94 13.17 30.43 16.95
CA LYS A 94 12.48 31.56 16.33
C LYS A 94 13.42 32.72 16.01
N ASN A 95 14.42 32.97 16.86
CA ASN A 95 15.40 34.04 16.61
C ASN A 95 16.31 33.72 15.42
N ILE A 96 16.71 32.46 15.27
CA ILE A 96 17.60 32.04 14.18
C ILE A 96 16.83 31.81 12.87
N TRP A 97 15.60 31.30 12.97
CA TRP A 97 14.81 30.91 11.81
C TRP A 97 13.33 31.35 11.93
N PRO A 98 13.05 32.66 11.95
CA PRO A 98 11.72 33.21 12.24
C PRO A 98 10.66 32.83 11.20
N ALA A 99 11.09 32.59 9.96
CA ALA A 99 10.19 32.24 8.86
C ALA A 99 9.47 30.89 9.08
N LEU A 100 10.05 29.94 9.84
CA LEU A 100 9.38 28.68 10.20
C LEU A 100 8.04 28.88 10.89
N PHE A 101 7.92 29.92 11.71
CA PHE A 101 6.74 30.19 12.53
C PHE A 101 5.64 30.93 11.76
N LYS A 102 5.95 31.44 10.56
CA LYS A 102 4.99 32.11 9.67
C LYS A 102 4.43 31.16 8.61
N GLN A 103 5.14 30.08 8.31
CA GLN A 103 4.76 29.07 7.33
C GLN A 103 3.60 28.22 7.86
N SER A 104 2.54 28.11 7.06
CA SER A 104 1.45 27.18 7.32
C SER A 104 1.81 25.76 6.86
N GLY A 105 1.27 24.75 7.54
CA GLY A 105 1.38 23.36 7.12
C GLY A 105 2.66 22.62 7.50
N ILE A 106 3.57 23.23 8.27
CA ILE A 106 4.64 22.48 8.95
C ILE A 106 4.00 21.66 10.08
N GLN A 107 4.27 20.35 10.12
CA GLN A 107 3.82 19.50 11.22
C GLN A 107 4.79 19.62 12.40
N TRP A 108 4.31 20.17 13.53
CA TRP A 108 5.10 20.25 14.75
C TRP A 108 4.74 19.14 15.71
N ARG A 109 5.75 18.46 16.27
CA ARG A 109 5.56 17.40 17.25
C ARG A 109 6.59 17.50 18.36
N VAL A 110 6.20 17.07 19.56
CA VAL A 110 7.06 17.05 20.74
C VAL A 110 7.25 15.60 21.17
N PHE A 111 8.50 15.16 21.31
CA PHE A 111 8.85 13.80 21.70
C PHE A 111 9.59 13.77 23.03
N GLU A 112 9.16 12.84 23.87
CA GLU A 112 9.80 12.52 25.14
C GLU A 112 10.37 11.10 25.09
N GLN A 113 11.69 10.97 25.22
CA GLN A 113 12.41 9.70 25.21
C GLN A 113 12.47 9.11 26.63
N LYS A 114 11.90 7.92 26.83
CA LYS A 114 11.77 7.29 28.15
C LYS A 114 12.85 6.25 28.46
N THR A 115 13.66 5.83 27.49
CA THR A 115 14.69 4.79 27.70
C THR A 115 15.77 5.23 28.69
N PRO A 116 16.32 6.46 28.63
CA PRO A 116 17.35 6.90 29.57
C PRO A 116 16.80 7.03 30.98
N ASN A 117 17.44 6.37 31.94
CA ASN A 117 17.04 6.38 33.36
C ASN A 117 18.12 6.99 34.29
N ASN A 118 19.27 7.36 33.75
CA ASN A 118 20.38 8.00 34.46
C ASN A 118 20.93 9.17 33.63
N LEU A 119 21.76 10.00 34.26
CA LEU A 119 22.31 11.21 33.65
C LEU A 119 23.17 10.89 32.42
N ALA A 120 24.06 9.91 32.50
CA ALA A 120 24.98 9.58 31.40
C ALA A 120 24.22 9.12 30.14
N ASP A 121 23.22 8.26 30.30
CA ASP A 121 22.37 7.83 29.19
C ASP A 121 21.52 8.98 28.63
N ALA A 122 21.05 9.86 29.52
CA ALA A 122 20.27 11.01 29.11
C ALA A 122 21.12 11.99 28.29
N GLU A 123 22.37 12.26 28.70
CA GLU A 123 23.33 13.13 27.99
C GLU A 123 23.73 12.60 26.61
N ASN A 124 23.76 11.27 26.46
CA ASN A 124 24.07 10.60 25.19
C ASN A 124 22.89 10.59 24.20
N CYS A 125 21.68 10.93 24.64
CA CYS A 125 20.52 11.01 23.77
C CYS A 125 20.47 12.33 22.98
N PHE A 126 19.75 12.31 21.85
CA PHE A 126 19.51 13.53 21.10
C PHE A 126 18.53 14.45 21.85
N HIS A 127 18.89 15.72 22.02
CA HIS A 127 17.98 16.81 22.38
C HIS A 127 18.08 17.92 21.35
N GLY A 128 16.99 18.65 21.15
CA GLY A 128 16.95 19.78 20.22
C GLY A 128 15.87 19.59 19.18
N PHE A 129 16.11 20.12 17.98
CA PHE A 129 15.13 20.07 16.90
C PHE A 129 15.59 19.15 15.77
N VAL A 130 14.68 18.31 15.28
CA VAL A 130 14.87 17.55 14.04
C VAL A 130 13.95 18.15 13.00
N VAL A 131 14.52 18.69 11.94
CA VAL A 131 13.80 19.32 10.84
C VAL A 131 13.77 18.35 9.68
N TYR A 132 12.57 18.02 9.23
CA TYR A 132 12.32 17.09 8.15
C TYR A 132 11.98 17.88 6.89
N LEU A 133 12.72 17.63 5.83
CA LEU A 133 12.52 18.23 4.51
C LEU A 133 11.59 17.35 3.69
N LYS A 134 10.87 17.97 2.76
CA LYS A 134 10.06 17.25 1.78
C LYS A 134 10.98 16.41 0.90
N ASN A 135 10.81 15.09 0.93
CA ASN A 135 11.40 14.22 -0.08
C ASN A 135 10.55 14.38 -1.34
N LYS A 136 10.97 15.28 -2.23
CA LYS A 136 10.30 15.44 -3.51
C LYS A 136 11.08 14.61 -4.53
N PRO A 137 10.51 13.60 -5.20
CA PRO A 137 10.98 13.26 -6.55
C PRO A 137 11.11 14.55 -7.36
N SER A 138 11.95 14.58 -8.37
CA SER A 138 12.10 15.80 -9.16
C SER A 138 10.73 16.19 -9.74
N LYS A 139 10.45 17.51 -9.80
CA LYS A 139 9.22 18.00 -10.46
C LYS A 139 9.07 17.38 -11.87
N ILE A 140 10.20 17.14 -12.52
CA ILE A 140 10.32 16.51 -13.84
C ILE A 140 9.73 15.10 -13.83
N GLU A 141 10.07 14.24 -12.86
CA GLU A 141 9.53 12.87 -12.78
C GLU A 141 8.01 12.88 -12.63
N ARG A 142 7.47 13.73 -11.75
CA ARG A 142 6.00 13.86 -11.58
C ARG A 142 5.32 14.36 -12.84
N ASP A 143 5.91 15.34 -13.52
CA ASP A 143 5.36 15.86 -14.78
C ASP A 143 5.39 14.76 -15.87
N ILE A 144 6.39 13.87 -15.88
CA ILE A 144 6.47 12.70 -16.77
C ILE A 144 5.37 11.66 -16.44
N GLU A 145 5.14 11.37 -15.16
CA GLU A 145 4.09 10.45 -14.72
C GLU A 145 2.70 10.95 -15.14
N LEU A 146 2.40 12.23 -14.90
CA LEU A 146 1.14 12.86 -15.31
C LEU A 146 1.00 12.92 -16.83
N ALA A 147 2.06 13.25 -17.56
CA ALA A 147 2.06 13.24 -19.02
C ALA A 147 1.82 11.82 -19.58
N THR A 148 2.30 10.78 -18.88
CA THR A 148 2.05 9.39 -19.23
C THR A 148 0.57 9.04 -19.09
N ILE A 149 -0.07 9.45 -17.98
CA ILE A 149 -1.51 9.26 -17.78
C ILE A 149 -2.32 9.98 -18.86
N ASP A 150 -2.01 11.25 -19.14
CA ASP A 150 -2.66 12.05 -20.19
C ASP A 150 -2.55 11.39 -21.57
N ARG A 151 -1.36 10.88 -21.91
CA ARG A 151 -1.10 10.19 -23.19
C ARG A 151 -1.98 8.95 -23.32
N VAL A 152 -2.05 8.10 -22.30
CA VAL A 152 -2.90 6.90 -22.30
C VAL A 152 -4.36 7.28 -22.52
N ILE A 153 -4.89 8.25 -21.75
CA ILE A 153 -6.28 8.68 -21.85
C ILE A 153 -6.59 9.28 -23.24
N LYS A 154 -5.69 10.11 -23.80
CA LYS A 154 -5.88 10.74 -25.12
C LYS A 154 -5.80 9.76 -26.27
N SER A 155 -4.98 8.71 -26.13
CA SER A 155 -4.80 7.68 -27.17
C SER A 155 -5.97 6.70 -27.27
N TYR A 156 -6.92 6.76 -26.35
CA TYR A 156 -8.01 5.80 -26.26
C TYR A 156 -8.90 5.80 -27.50
N LYS A 157 -9.22 4.59 -27.97
CA LYS A 157 -10.22 4.29 -28.99
C LYS A 157 -11.06 3.12 -28.51
N ASP A 158 -12.38 3.30 -28.53
CA ASP A 158 -13.30 2.19 -28.28
C ASP A 158 -13.09 1.11 -29.34
N THR A 159 -12.76 -0.09 -28.89
CA THR A 159 -12.59 -1.26 -29.76
C THR A 159 -13.28 -2.47 -29.16
N GLN A 160 -13.87 -3.28 -30.03
CA GLN A 160 -14.45 -4.57 -29.68
C GLN A 160 -13.62 -5.66 -30.34
N VAL A 161 -13.29 -6.71 -29.58
CA VAL A 161 -12.60 -7.89 -30.08
C VAL A 161 -13.53 -9.08 -29.93
N TRP A 162 -13.60 -9.90 -30.98
CA TRP A 162 -14.28 -11.19 -30.91
C TRP A 162 -13.44 -12.17 -30.10
N ILE A 163 -13.98 -12.62 -28.97
CA ILE A 163 -13.39 -13.71 -28.20
C ILE A 163 -13.99 -15.02 -28.71
N PRO A 164 -13.17 -15.94 -29.24
CA PRO A 164 -13.66 -17.21 -29.73
C PRO A 164 -14.16 -18.07 -28.57
N GLU A 165 -15.07 -18.97 -28.90
CA GLU A 165 -15.59 -19.97 -27.96
C GLU A 165 -14.45 -20.77 -27.31
N LYS A 166 -14.52 -20.92 -25.99
CA LYS A 166 -13.51 -21.62 -25.21
C LYS A 166 -14.13 -22.73 -24.39
N ILE A 167 -13.52 -23.90 -24.45
CA ILE A 167 -13.83 -25.03 -23.57
C ILE A 167 -12.87 -24.98 -22.38
N GLN A 168 -13.42 -24.83 -21.18
CA GLN A 168 -12.64 -24.92 -19.95
C GLN A 168 -12.55 -26.40 -19.55
N TYR A 169 -11.32 -26.91 -19.44
CA TYR A 169 -11.05 -28.29 -19.04
C TYR A 169 -10.69 -28.35 -17.55
N ARG A 170 -11.20 -29.37 -16.84
CA ARG A 170 -10.67 -29.73 -15.52
C ARG A 170 -9.68 -30.85 -15.68
N VAL A 171 -8.43 -30.60 -15.33
CA VAL A 171 -7.39 -31.63 -15.30
C VAL A 171 -7.62 -32.49 -14.06
N ARG A 172 -8.04 -33.74 -14.27
CA ARG A 172 -8.15 -34.75 -13.22
C ARG A 172 -6.92 -35.65 -13.29
N LYS A 173 -6.33 -35.94 -12.14
CA LYS A 173 -5.30 -36.97 -12.02
C LYS A 173 -5.99 -38.25 -11.58
N ARG A 174 -5.86 -39.31 -12.36
CA ARG A 174 -6.32 -40.65 -11.99
C ARG A 174 -5.12 -41.56 -11.83
N GLU A 175 -5.15 -42.36 -10.78
CA GLU A 175 -4.23 -43.46 -10.56
C GLU A 175 -4.69 -44.67 -11.39
N GLU A 176 -3.85 -45.11 -12.32
CA GLU A 176 -4.11 -46.28 -13.16
C GLU A 176 -3.03 -47.32 -12.94
N ALA A 177 -3.45 -48.57 -12.72
CA ALA A 177 -2.51 -49.67 -12.56
C ALA A 177 -1.82 -49.95 -13.89
N THR A 178 -0.48 -50.02 -13.90
CA THR A 178 0.30 -50.21 -15.13
C THR A 178 0.29 -51.66 -15.64
N GLY A 179 -0.37 -52.57 -14.90
CA GLY A 179 -0.29 -54.02 -15.10
C GLY A 179 0.94 -54.66 -14.44
N TYR A 180 1.88 -53.87 -13.93
CA TYR A 180 3.08 -54.36 -13.25
C TYR A 180 2.95 -54.32 -11.72
N TYR A 181 3.76 -55.13 -11.06
CA TYR A 181 3.88 -55.26 -9.61
C TYR A 181 5.31 -54.93 -9.18
N LEU A 182 5.44 -54.15 -8.10
CA LEU A 182 6.72 -53.71 -7.57
C LEU A 182 7.34 -54.76 -6.61
N PRO A 183 8.66 -54.99 -6.65
CA PRO A 183 9.35 -55.83 -5.67
C PRO A 183 9.25 -55.23 -4.26
N GLN A 184 9.13 -56.09 -3.25
CA GLN A 184 9.24 -55.66 -1.85
C GLN A 184 10.67 -55.21 -1.50
N ASN A 185 11.69 -55.83 -2.10
CA ASN A 185 13.09 -55.45 -1.90
C ASN A 185 13.38 -54.05 -2.52
N LYS A 186 14.00 -53.15 -1.74
CA LYS A 186 14.33 -51.77 -2.15
C LYS A 186 15.35 -51.69 -3.28
N GLU A 187 16.35 -52.55 -3.29
CA GLU A 187 17.44 -52.54 -4.26
C GLU A 187 16.95 -52.96 -5.65
N LYS A 188 16.06 -53.97 -5.69
CA LYS A 188 15.35 -54.36 -6.91
C LYS A 188 14.44 -53.25 -7.46
N ARG A 189 13.84 -52.43 -6.58
CA ARG A 189 13.08 -51.24 -7.00
C ARG A 189 13.99 -50.16 -7.59
N LYS A 190 15.17 -49.94 -7.00
CA LYS A 190 16.19 -48.99 -7.50
C LYS A 190 16.69 -49.39 -8.90
N ASN A 191 16.84 -50.68 -9.14
CA ASN A 191 17.22 -51.25 -10.43
C ASN A 191 16.03 -51.41 -11.40
N GLN A 192 14.88 -50.78 -11.12
CA GLN A 192 13.68 -50.76 -11.96
C GLN A 192 13.10 -52.14 -12.33
N VAL A 193 13.33 -53.17 -11.52
CA VAL A 193 12.78 -54.51 -11.74
C VAL A 193 11.27 -54.51 -11.52
N LYS A 194 10.51 -55.10 -12.44
CA LYS A 194 9.04 -55.17 -12.43
C LYS A 194 8.55 -56.61 -12.64
N TYR A 195 7.38 -56.93 -12.12
CA TYR A 195 6.74 -58.24 -12.28
C TYR A 195 5.37 -58.11 -12.94
N THR A 196 4.98 -59.07 -13.75
CA THR A 196 3.66 -59.11 -14.43
C THR A 196 2.59 -59.83 -13.61
N THR A 197 2.97 -60.58 -12.57
CA THR A 197 2.05 -61.34 -11.72
C THR A 197 2.15 -60.95 -10.25
N GLY A 198 0.99 -61.00 -9.57
CA GLY A 198 0.92 -60.88 -8.11
C GLY A 198 1.60 -62.09 -7.46
N SER A 199 2.43 -61.85 -6.43
CA SER A 199 3.00 -62.95 -5.65
C SER A 199 2.02 -63.47 -4.61
N ILE A 200 2.30 -64.66 -4.08
CA ILE A 200 1.65 -65.24 -2.90
C ILE A 200 1.66 -64.26 -1.69
N TRP A 201 2.68 -63.40 -1.60
CA TRP A 201 2.81 -62.36 -0.56
C TRP A 201 2.25 -60.97 -0.95
N PHE A 202 1.27 -60.91 -1.86
CA PHE A 202 0.55 -59.69 -2.27
C PHE A 202 1.44 -58.47 -2.61
N ARG A 203 2.24 -58.57 -3.69
CA ARG A 203 3.04 -57.43 -4.19
C ARG A 203 2.16 -56.21 -4.48
N LYS A 204 2.69 -55.01 -4.19
CA LYS A 204 2.03 -53.75 -4.48
C LYS A 204 1.99 -53.51 -6.00
N LYS A 205 0.81 -53.20 -6.54
CA LYS A 205 0.66 -52.79 -7.95
C LYS A 205 1.44 -51.49 -8.20
N GLU A 206 2.12 -51.43 -9.32
CA GLU A 206 2.67 -50.18 -9.85
C GLU A 206 1.50 -49.35 -10.38
N ILE A 207 1.47 -48.10 -9.95
CA ILE A 207 0.44 -47.15 -10.32
C ILE A 207 1.14 -46.04 -11.09
N ARG A 208 0.59 -45.68 -12.25
CA ARG A 208 0.96 -44.48 -12.97
C ARG A 208 -0.15 -43.45 -12.80
N ILE A 209 0.26 -42.20 -12.61
CA ILE A 209 -0.68 -41.07 -12.64
C ILE A 209 -0.92 -40.70 -14.10
N VAL A 210 -2.16 -40.83 -14.55
CA VAL A 210 -2.61 -40.38 -15.86
C VAL A 210 -3.32 -39.03 -15.70
N ARG A 211 -2.98 -38.08 -16.58
CA ARG A 211 -3.65 -36.77 -16.68
C ARG A 211 -4.82 -36.94 -17.65
N ASP A 212 -6.02 -36.76 -17.15
CA ASP A 212 -7.25 -36.83 -17.93
C ASP A 212 -7.96 -35.47 -17.86
N SER A 213 -8.29 -34.88 -19.02
CA SER A 213 -8.91 -33.56 -19.12
C SER A 213 -10.36 -33.70 -19.54
N ILE A 214 -11.28 -33.47 -18.60
CA ILE A 214 -12.72 -33.52 -18.88
C ILE A 214 -13.20 -32.09 -19.19
N PRO A 215 -13.94 -31.85 -20.30
CA PRO A 215 -14.52 -30.55 -20.58
C PRO A 215 -15.56 -30.21 -19.51
N LEU A 216 -15.34 -29.14 -18.76
CA LEU A 216 -16.15 -28.75 -17.62
C LEU A 216 -17.26 -27.78 -18.01
N LYS A 217 -16.93 -26.80 -18.85
CA LYS A 217 -17.85 -25.76 -19.29
C LYS A 217 -17.47 -25.23 -20.67
N LYS A 218 -18.47 -25.12 -21.56
CA LYS A 218 -18.38 -24.42 -22.84
C LYS A 218 -18.71 -22.95 -22.60
N ILE A 219 -17.81 -22.05 -22.95
CA ILE A 219 -18.00 -20.59 -22.86
C ILE A 219 -18.18 -20.10 -24.29
N ALA A 220 -19.40 -19.66 -24.63
CA ALA A 220 -19.73 -19.17 -25.96
C ALA A 220 -18.83 -17.99 -26.36
N GLY A 221 -18.51 -17.91 -27.66
CA GLY A 221 -17.81 -16.76 -28.21
C GLY A 221 -18.66 -15.50 -28.10
N HIS A 222 -18.03 -14.37 -27.84
CA HIS A 222 -18.72 -13.10 -27.66
C HIS A 222 -17.80 -11.93 -28.02
N PHE A 223 -18.40 -10.80 -28.39
CA PHE A 223 -17.66 -9.56 -28.52
C PHE A 223 -17.39 -8.97 -27.14
N GLU A 224 -16.15 -8.56 -26.92
CA GLU A 224 -15.74 -7.87 -25.71
C GLU A 224 -15.20 -6.48 -26.03
N LEU A 225 -15.62 -5.49 -25.23
CA LEU A 225 -14.97 -4.18 -25.21
C LEU A 225 -13.58 -4.34 -24.60
N THR A 226 -12.55 -4.13 -25.41
CA THR A 226 -11.16 -4.19 -24.95
C THR A 226 -10.58 -2.81 -24.72
N GLY A 227 -11.04 -1.82 -25.51
CA GLY A 227 -10.38 -0.53 -25.61
C GLY A 227 -9.00 -0.67 -26.26
N PHE A 228 -8.63 0.27 -27.11
CA PHE A 228 -7.25 0.41 -27.57
C PHE A 228 -6.70 1.71 -27.03
N PHE A 229 -5.59 1.64 -26.32
CA PHE A 229 -4.87 2.81 -25.81
C PHE A 229 -3.38 2.51 -25.84
N ASP A 230 -2.58 3.56 -25.79
CA ASP A 230 -1.14 3.50 -25.88
C ASP A 230 -0.56 2.76 -24.68
N THR A 231 -0.12 1.53 -24.91
CA THR A 231 0.53 0.68 -23.90
C THR A 231 2.04 0.88 -23.85
N PHE A 232 2.60 1.86 -24.55
CA PHE A 232 4.04 2.13 -24.50
C PHE A 232 4.44 2.49 -23.05
N GLY A 233 5.32 1.67 -22.47
CA GLY A 233 5.71 1.71 -21.06
C GLY A 233 4.86 0.84 -20.11
N LEU A 234 3.67 0.40 -20.54
CA LEU A 234 2.78 -0.50 -19.78
C LEU A 234 3.17 -1.96 -20.06
N ARG A 235 3.97 -2.58 -19.19
CA ARG A 235 4.33 -4.00 -19.36
C ARG A 235 3.33 -4.89 -18.62
N LYS A 236 2.60 -5.74 -19.36
CA LYS A 236 1.71 -6.81 -18.82
C LYS A 236 0.64 -6.28 -17.85
N THR A 237 -0.01 -5.17 -18.18
CA THR A 237 -1.11 -4.58 -17.40
C THR A 237 -2.42 -4.71 -18.19
N ASP A 238 -3.54 -5.00 -17.51
CA ASP A 238 -4.86 -5.16 -18.16
C ASP A 238 -6.02 -4.88 -17.19
N GLU A 239 -5.78 -4.00 -16.20
CA GLU A 239 -6.70 -3.62 -15.14
C GLU A 239 -7.93 -2.92 -15.70
N PHE A 240 -7.78 -2.17 -16.80
CA PHE A 240 -8.92 -1.58 -17.53
C PHE A 240 -9.95 -2.65 -17.89
N LYS A 241 -9.51 -3.82 -18.38
CA LYS A 241 -10.43 -4.92 -18.72
C LYS A 241 -11.06 -5.55 -17.50
N ILE A 242 -10.33 -5.69 -16.38
CA ILE A 242 -10.91 -6.18 -15.12
C ILE A 242 -12.04 -5.26 -14.67
N LEU A 243 -11.78 -3.96 -14.66
CA LEU A 243 -12.72 -2.92 -14.21
C LEU A 243 -13.96 -2.81 -15.08
N THR A 244 -13.81 -2.92 -16.40
CA THR A 244 -14.90 -2.80 -17.38
C THR A 244 -15.75 -4.08 -17.48
N ARG A 245 -15.15 -5.27 -17.40
CA ARG A 245 -15.87 -6.54 -17.53
C ARG A 245 -16.67 -6.90 -16.28
N LYS A 246 -16.24 -6.43 -15.10
CA LYS A 246 -16.88 -6.80 -13.84
C LYS A 246 -18.08 -5.90 -13.57
N LYS A 247 -19.24 -6.52 -13.32
CA LYS A 247 -20.37 -5.83 -12.70
C LYS A 247 -20.12 -5.72 -11.20
N TRP A 248 -19.85 -4.51 -10.74
CA TRP A 248 -19.76 -4.18 -9.32
C TRP A 248 -21.17 -4.02 -8.76
N LEU A 249 -21.49 -4.80 -7.72
CA LEU A 249 -22.84 -4.85 -7.12
C LEU A 249 -22.90 -4.00 -5.86
N GLY A 250 -24.07 -3.44 -5.58
CA GLY A 250 -24.29 -2.57 -4.43
C GLY A 250 -23.60 -1.22 -4.58
N SER A 251 -23.64 -0.46 -3.49
CA SER A 251 -22.92 0.80 -3.35
C SER A 251 -21.46 0.53 -2.93
N TYR A 252 -20.52 1.23 -3.56
CA TYR A 252 -19.10 1.04 -3.28
C TYR A 252 -18.33 2.36 -3.28
N ALA A 253 -17.13 2.33 -2.71
CA ALA A 253 -16.11 3.37 -2.90
C ALA A 253 -14.85 2.77 -3.53
N VAL A 254 -14.21 3.53 -4.40
CA VAL A 254 -13.01 3.14 -5.14
C VAL A 254 -11.81 3.80 -4.49
N LEU A 255 -10.86 3.00 -4.02
CA LEU A 255 -9.62 3.45 -3.39
C LEU A 255 -8.45 3.10 -4.30
N ILE A 256 -7.63 4.08 -4.61
CA ILE A 256 -6.59 3.98 -5.64
C ILE A 256 -5.27 4.43 -5.01
N ASP A 257 -4.34 3.50 -4.96
CA ASP A 257 -2.93 3.79 -4.75
C ASP A 257 -2.42 4.61 -5.94
N VAL A 258 -1.89 5.81 -5.68
CA VAL A 258 -1.32 6.71 -6.70
C VAL A 258 0.14 7.03 -6.45
N THR A 259 0.87 6.11 -5.83
CA THR A 259 2.33 6.14 -5.78
C THR A 259 2.95 6.03 -7.17
N GLY A 260 4.24 6.36 -7.28
CA GLY A 260 4.93 6.44 -8.58
C GLY A 260 4.86 5.12 -9.37
N SER A 261 5.00 3.97 -8.69
CA SER A 261 4.88 2.64 -9.31
C SER A 261 3.48 2.37 -9.87
N MET A 262 2.46 3.07 -9.36
CA MET A 262 1.08 2.91 -9.76
C MET A 262 0.67 3.70 -10.99
N THR A 263 1.49 4.65 -11.47
CA THR A 263 1.25 5.44 -12.70
C THR A 263 0.61 4.67 -13.88
N PRO A 264 1.18 3.53 -14.34
CA PRO A 264 0.59 2.75 -15.45
C PRO A 264 -0.81 2.20 -15.16
N TYR A 265 -1.10 1.89 -13.90
CA TYR A 265 -2.37 1.34 -13.44
C TYR A 265 -3.39 2.46 -13.21
N THR A 266 -2.96 3.57 -12.60
CA THR A 266 -3.75 4.78 -12.41
C THR A 266 -4.29 5.31 -13.74
N ALA A 267 -3.47 5.30 -14.80
CA ALA A 267 -3.91 5.68 -16.15
C ALA A 267 -5.10 4.83 -16.64
N GLN A 268 -5.06 3.52 -16.41
CA GLN A 268 -6.14 2.60 -16.77
C GLN A 268 -7.40 2.79 -15.91
N VAL A 269 -7.23 3.11 -14.62
CA VAL A 269 -8.37 3.43 -13.73
C VAL A 269 -9.03 4.73 -14.17
N MET A 270 -8.26 5.77 -14.51
CA MET A 270 -8.82 7.03 -15.02
C MET A 270 -9.52 6.83 -16.35
N LEU A 271 -8.96 6.01 -17.23
CA LEU A 271 -9.61 5.62 -18.48
C LEU A 271 -10.94 4.91 -18.21
N TRP A 272 -10.96 3.95 -17.28
CA TRP A 272 -12.19 3.29 -16.85
C TRP A 272 -13.22 4.29 -16.32
N MET A 273 -12.84 5.21 -15.42
CA MET A 273 -13.77 6.21 -14.88
C MET A 273 -14.32 7.15 -15.96
N LYS A 274 -13.49 7.56 -16.93
CA LYS A 274 -13.92 8.45 -18.03
C LYS A 274 -14.98 7.81 -18.91
N HIS A 275 -14.88 6.49 -19.14
CA HIS A 275 -15.75 5.76 -20.06
C HIS A 275 -16.84 4.92 -19.35
N SER A 276 -16.74 4.72 -18.03
CA SER A 276 -17.73 4.01 -17.21
C SER A 276 -18.63 5.00 -16.47
N LYS A 277 -19.79 5.31 -17.06
CA LYS A 277 -20.78 6.21 -16.46
C LYS A 277 -21.28 5.72 -15.09
N SER A 278 -21.47 4.41 -14.93
CA SER A 278 -21.96 3.82 -13.67
C SER A 278 -21.01 3.99 -12.49
N CYS A 279 -19.68 4.03 -12.73
CA CYS A 279 -18.72 4.27 -11.65
C CYS A 279 -18.85 5.70 -11.08
N LEU A 280 -19.24 6.67 -11.90
CA LEU A 280 -19.36 8.07 -11.50
C LEU A 280 -20.77 8.44 -11.04
N GLU A 281 -21.81 7.70 -11.44
CA GLU A 281 -23.20 7.93 -10.98
C GLU A 281 -23.36 7.97 -9.46
N ASN A 282 -22.44 7.37 -8.69
CA ASN A 282 -22.27 7.57 -7.25
C ASN A 282 -20.78 7.55 -6.84
N GLY A 283 -19.95 8.25 -7.60
CA GLY A 283 -18.49 8.17 -7.55
C GLY A 283 -17.90 8.62 -6.22
N ARG A 284 -17.67 7.66 -5.33
CA ARG A 284 -16.91 7.84 -4.09
C ARG A 284 -15.49 7.38 -4.32
N ILE A 285 -14.59 8.35 -4.47
CA ILE A 285 -13.24 8.10 -4.95
C ILE A 285 -12.26 8.54 -3.86
N VAL A 286 -11.28 7.67 -3.61
CA VAL A 286 -10.18 7.89 -2.69
C VAL A 286 -8.89 7.67 -3.44
N PHE A 287 -8.00 8.65 -3.40
CA PHE A 287 -6.61 8.49 -3.81
C PHE A 287 -5.73 8.51 -2.56
N PHE A 288 -4.76 7.61 -2.47
CA PHE A 288 -3.78 7.64 -1.40
C PHE A 288 -2.36 7.55 -1.96
N ASN A 289 -1.45 8.31 -1.33
CA ASN A 289 -0.07 8.50 -1.78
C ASN A 289 0.95 8.32 -0.64
N ASP A 290 0.52 7.66 0.43
CA ASP A 290 1.32 7.34 1.62
C ASP A 290 1.98 8.55 2.29
N GLY A 291 1.13 9.51 2.65
CA GLY A 291 1.46 10.52 3.63
C GLY A 291 1.88 11.88 3.07
N ASN A 292 1.58 12.19 1.81
CA ASN A 292 1.92 13.49 1.21
C ASN A 292 3.41 13.89 1.37
N GLU A 293 4.34 13.02 0.98
CA GLU A 293 5.80 13.20 1.16
C GLU A 293 6.25 13.35 2.62
N SER A 294 5.42 12.93 3.57
CA SER A 294 5.87 12.79 4.96
C SER A 294 7.08 11.88 4.98
N PRO A 295 8.23 12.30 5.55
CA PRO A 295 9.34 11.38 5.72
C PRO A 295 8.94 10.18 6.55
N ASP A 296 9.48 8.99 6.23
CA ASP A 296 8.98 7.70 6.72
C ASP A 296 8.97 7.62 8.26
N ILE A 297 10.00 8.18 8.88
CA ILE A 297 10.14 8.33 10.34
C ILE A 297 8.98 9.10 11.02
N LEU A 298 8.21 9.87 10.25
CA LEU A 298 7.05 10.63 10.70
C LEU A 298 5.74 9.91 10.47
N LYS A 299 5.72 8.91 9.60
CA LYS A 299 4.51 8.15 9.27
C LYS A 299 4.14 7.34 10.50
N ARG A 300 2.99 7.67 11.10
CA ARG A 300 2.44 6.94 12.24
C ARG A 300 1.36 6.02 11.71
N ILE A 301 1.41 4.75 12.08
CA ILE A 301 0.38 3.77 11.73
C ILE A 301 -1.02 4.33 12.08
N GLY A 302 -1.88 4.46 11.06
CA GLY A 302 -3.24 5.00 11.16
C GLY A 302 -3.37 6.53 11.11
N PHE A 303 -2.25 7.24 10.97
CA PHE A 303 -2.16 8.70 10.86
C PHE A 303 -1.01 9.10 9.93
N THR A 304 -0.78 8.33 8.86
CA THR A 304 0.24 8.64 7.86
C THR A 304 -0.20 9.83 7.01
N GLY A 305 -1.50 9.99 6.76
CA GLY A 305 -2.07 11.04 5.92
C GLY A 305 -2.03 10.68 4.44
N GLY A 306 -2.05 11.67 3.55
CA GLY A 306 -1.99 11.37 2.12
C GLY A 306 -3.25 10.76 1.51
N VAL A 307 -4.38 10.82 2.23
CA VAL A 307 -5.67 10.31 1.76
C VAL A 307 -6.53 11.46 1.26
N HIS A 308 -6.87 11.41 -0.02
CA HIS A 308 -7.62 12.45 -0.74
C HIS A 308 -8.95 11.87 -1.21
N MET A 309 -10.08 12.48 -0.80
CA MET A 309 -11.40 11.89 -1.01
C MET A 309 -12.38 12.87 -1.68
N VAL A 310 -13.08 12.43 -2.72
CA VAL A 310 -14.16 13.19 -3.37
C VAL A 310 -15.39 12.33 -3.62
N GLU A 311 -16.55 12.97 -3.54
CA GLU A 311 -17.80 12.45 -4.07
C GLU A 311 -18.16 13.27 -5.31
N THR A 312 -18.18 12.64 -6.49
CA THR A 312 -18.41 13.35 -7.75
C THR A 312 -19.01 12.45 -8.83
N HIS A 313 -19.78 13.09 -9.72
CA HIS A 313 -20.28 12.51 -10.97
C HIS A 313 -19.48 12.94 -12.20
N HIS A 314 -18.47 13.79 -12.00
CA HIS A 314 -17.68 14.38 -13.07
C HIS A 314 -16.26 13.83 -13.07
N PHE A 315 -15.84 13.31 -14.23
CA PHE A 315 -14.49 12.80 -14.43
C PHE A 315 -13.42 13.85 -14.09
N ASP A 316 -13.57 15.09 -14.56
CA ASP A 316 -12.57 16.14 -14.38
C ASP A 316 -12.28 16.45 -12.90
N THR A 317 -13.29 16.34 -12.04
CA THR A 317 -13.12 16.50 -10.59
C THR A 317 -12.28 15.37 -10.00
N ALA A 318 -12.58 14.12 -10.37
CA ALA A 318 -11.80 12.96 -9.95
C ALA A 318 -10.35 13.05 -10.46
N TYR A 319 -10.19 13.45 -11.72
CA TYR A 319 -8.90 13.61 -12.38
C TYR A 319 -8.04 14.69 -11.71
N THR A 320 -8.63 15.85 -11.41
CA THR A 320 -7.93 16.94 -10.71
C THR A 320 -7.50 16.52 -9.30
N LEU A 321 -8.32 15.75 -8.60
CA LEU A 321 -7.96 15.21 -7.29
C LEU A 321 -6.81 14.20 -7.38
N MET A 322 -6.84 13.31 -8.38
CA MET A 322 -5.73 12.38 -8.66
C MET A 322 -4.43 13.16 -8.90
N GLN A 323 -4.45 14.18 -9.77
CA GLN A 323 -3.26 15.00 -10.04
C GLN A 323 -2.73 15.67 -8.76
N THR A 324 -3.64 16.13 -7.90
CA THR A 324 -3.29 16.73 -6.61
C THR A 324 -2.64 15.70 -5.69
N ALA A 325 -3.21 14.50 -5.58
CA ALA A 325 -2.66 13.42 -4.77
C ALA A 325 -1.26 13.02 -5.26
N MET A 326 -1.06 12.74 -6.54
CA MET A 326 0.26 12.41 -7.11
C MET A 326 1.29 13.54 -6.93
N LYS A 327 0.86 14.81 -7.06
CA LYS A 327 1.75 15.96 -6.82
C LYS A 327 2.16 16.13 -5.38
N MET A 328 1.37 15.61 -4.44
CA MET A 328 1.63 15.72 -3.02
C MET A 328 2.43 14.55 -2.46
N GLY A 329 2.60 13.43 -3.18
CA GLY A 329 3.35 12.26 -2.72
C GLY A 329 3.43 11.14 -3.75
N ASP A 330 4.53 10.39 -3.68
CA ASP A 330 4.90 9.31 -4.60
C ASP A 330 5.08 7.94 -3.92
N GLY A 331 4.91 7.86 -2.59
CA GLY A 331 5.04 6.64 -1.79
C GLY A 331 6.14 6.70 -0.73
N GLY A 332 7.27 7.36 -1.00
CA GLY A 332 8.41 7.36 -0.07
C GLY A 332 9.00 5.95 0.15
N ASP A 333 8.69 5.30 1.28
CA ASP A 333 9.04 3.91 1.54
C ASP A 333 8.15 2.92 0.76
N ILE A 334 8.66 1.71 0.54
CA ILE A 334 7.95 0.67 -0.22
C ILE A 334 6.58 0.27 0.41
N PRO A 335 6.37 0.29 1.75
CA PRO A 335 5.06 -0.03 2.33
C PRO A 335 4.04 1.13 2.33
N GLU A 336 2.77 0.86 2.02
CA GLU A 336 1.72 1.87 1.78
C GLU A 336 0.63 1.92 2.88
N ASN A 337 -0.07 3.04 3.05
CA ASN A 337 -1.11 3.26 4.08
C ASN A 337 -2.54 2.85 3.67
N ASN A 338 -2.69 1.63 3.13
CA ASN A 338 -3.97 1.16 2.59
C ASN A 338 -5.10 1.10 3.64
N ILE A 339 -4.81 0.69 4.88
CA ILE A 339 -5.86 0.50 5.90
C ILE A 339 -6.37 1.86 6.40
N GLU A 340 -5.52 2.87 6.53
CA GLU A 340 -5.92 4.25 6.84
C GLU A 340 -6.90 4.78 5.78
N ALA A 341 -6.59 4.58 4.49
CA ALA A 341 -7.46 4.99 3.40
C ALA A 341 -8.85 4.30 3.50
N LEU A 342 -8.88 2.99 3.77
CA LEU A 342 -10.12 2.23 3.97
C LEU A 342 -10.90 2.71 5.20
N PHE A 343 -10.22 2.94 6.32
CA PHE A 343 -10.85 3.40 7.55
C PHE A 343 -11.48 4.78 7.40
N LEU A 344 -10.77 5.73 6.78
CA LEU A 344 -11.29 7.07 6.50
C LEU A 344 -12.46 7.03 5.52
N ALA A 345 -12.38 6.21 4.46
CA ALA A 345 -13.49 6.00 3.53
C ALA A 345 -14.73 5.43 4.22
N GLN A 346 -14.55 4.43 5.10
CA GLN A 346 -15.64 3.83 5.88
C GLN A 346 -16.31 4.85 6.81
N LYS A 347 -15.51 5.72 7.45
CA LYS A 347 -16.03 6.79 8.31
C LYS A 347 -16.79 7.85 7.51
N LYS A 348 -16.28 8.23 6.34
CA LYS A 348 -16.89 9.25 5.47
C LYS A 348 -18.18 8.73 4.82
N TRP A 349 -18.18 7.48 4.37
CA TRP A 349 -19.31 6.86 3.68
C TRP A 349 -19.76 5.57 4.39
N PRO A 350 -20.44 5.68 5.54
CA PRO A 350 -20.82 4.52 6.35
C PRO A 350 -21.87 3.63 5.66
N LEU A 351 -22.54 4.11 4.62
CA LEU A 351 -23.57 3.36 3.90
C LEU A 351 -23.06 2.54 2.70
N VAL A 352 -21.79 2.64 2.31
CA VAL A 352 -21.29 1.78 1.20
C VAL A 352 -21.31 0.31 1.59
N ASP A 353 -21.67 -0.57 0.67
CA ASP A 353 -21.71 -2.02 0.89
C ASP A 353 -20.31 -2.64 0.86
N SER A 354 -19.42 -2.10 0.03
CA SER A 354 -18.07 -2.64 -0.15
C SER A 354 -17.05 -1.60 -0.65
N PHE A 355 -15.79 -2.01 -0.69
CA PHE A 355 -14.69 -1.25 -1.25
C PHE A 355 -14.10 -1.94 -2.47
N ILE A 356 -13.64 -1.14 -3.44
CA ILE A 356 -12.79 -1.58 -4.55
C ILE A 356 -11.43 -0.91 -4.33
N MET A 357 -10.41 -1.68 -3.99
CA MET A 357 -9.06 -1.19 -3.78
C MET A 357 -8.16 -1.56 -4.94
N ILE A 358 -7.46 -0.60 -5.53
CA ILE A 358 -6.46 -0.80 -6.57
C ILE A 358 -5.10 -0.51 -5.94
N ALA A 359 -4.21 -1.51 -5.90
CA ALA A 359 -2.95 -1.44 -5.13
C ALA A 359 -1.81 -2.22 -5.78
N ASP A 360 -0.57 -1.85 -5.47
CA ASP A 360 0.65 -2.51 -5.95
C ASP A 360 0.93 -3.81 -5.17
N ASN A 361 1.03 -4.94 -5.87
CA ASN A 361 1.42 -6.22 -5.29
C ASN A 361 2.83 -6.22 -4.66
N ASN A 362 3.71 -5.35 -5.13
CA ASN A 362 5.10 -5.30 -4.68
C ASN A 362 5.27 -4.45 -3.42
N ALA A 363 4.25 -3.67 -3.07
CA ALA A 363 4.21 -2.82 -1.89
C ALA A 363 3.46 -3.52 -0.74
N PRO A 364 4.09 -3.75 0.43
CA PRO A 364 3.40 -4.24 1.61
C PRO A 364 2.41 -3.20 2.18
N ILE A 365 1.30 -3.65 2.75
CA ILE A 365 0.44 -2.75 3.54
C ILE A 365 1.14 -2.39 4.87
N LYS A 366 1.53 -1.12 5.04
CA LYS A 366 2.24 -0.58 6.22
C LYS A 366 1.45 -0.72 7.51
N ASP A 367 0.16 -0.42 7.43
CA ASP A 367 -0.76 -0.32 8.54
C ASP A 367 -1.66 -1.56 8.69
N ILE A 368 -1.19 -2.72 8.20
CA ILE A 368 -1.93 -4.00 8.25
C ILE A 368 -2.37 -4.39 9.67
N VAL A 369 -1.64 -3.95 10.70
CA VAL A 369 -2.00 -4.16 12.10
C VAL A 369 -3.37 -3.55 12.48
N LEU A 370 -3.86 -2.58 11.70
CA LEU A 370 -5.16 -1.93 11.89
C LEU A 370 -6.31 -2.64 11.16
N ILE A 371 -6.07 -3.75 10.47
CA ILE A 371 -7.05 -4.48 9.64
C ILE A 371 -8.39 -4.73 10.33
N LYS A 372 -8.40 -4.92 11.66
CA LYS A 372 -9.61 -5.16 12.46
C LYS A 372 -10.60 -3.97 12.43
N GLN A 373 -10.15 -2.78 12.04
CA GLN A 373 -10.99 -1.58 11.95
C GLN A 373 -11.81 -1.53 10.65
N VAL A 374 -11.44 -2.34 9.65
CA VAL A 374 -12.16 -2.44 8.37
C VAL A 374 -13.22 -3.53 8.48
N THR A 375 -14.48 -3.13 8.45
CA THR A 375 -15.61 -4.06 8.69
C THR A 375 -16.35 -4.44 7.42
N LYS A 376 -16.07 -3.76 6.31
CA LYS A 376 -16.74 -3.96 5.02
C LYS A 376 -15.87 -4.80 4.07
N PRO A 377 -16.47 -5.58 3.15
CA PRO A 377 -15.74 -6.32 2.14
C PRO A 377 -14.82 -5.46 1.28
N VAL A 378 -13.57 -5.89 1.13
CA VAL A 378 -12.56 -5.22 0.29
C VAL A 378 -12.25 -6.08 -0.93
N ASN A 379 -12.69 -5.62 -2.10
CA ASN A 379 -12.38 -6.21 -3.39
C ASN A 379 -11.09 -5.58 -3.93
N ILE A 380 -10.02 -6.35 -4.07
CA ILE A 380 -8.69 -5.85 -4.37
C ILE A 380 -8.33 -6.15 -5.83
N ILE A 381 -8.12 -5.14 -6.66
CA ILE A 381 -7.45 -5.28 -7.95
C ILE A 381 -5.96 -5.10 -7.69
N LEU A 382 -5.22 -6.20 -7.84
CA LEU A 382 -3.85 -6.29 -7.40
C LEU A 382 -2.89 -6.20 -8.60
N CYS A 383 -2.31 -5.02 -8.76
CA CYS A 383 -1.46 -4.63 -9.87
C CYS A 383 -0.07 -5.26 -9.76
N GLY A 384 0.55 -5.59 -10.89
CA GLY A 384 1.92 -6.14 -10.90
C GLY A 384 2.06 -7.58 -10.35
N SER A 385 0.94 -8.30 -10.17
CA SER A 385 0.93 -9.69 -9.66
C SER A 385 1.29 -10.71 -10.75
N LEU A 386 2.59 -10.96 -10.95
CA LEU A 386 3.09 -11.93 -11.94
C LEU A 386 3.14 -13.36 -11.40
N ASP A 387 4.03 -13.63 -10.44
CA ASP A 387 4.29 -14.99 -9.92
C ASP A 387 4.07 -15.09 -8.40
N ARG A 388 3.71 -13.98 -7.74
CA ARG A 388 3.43 -13.90 -6.31
C ARG A 388 2.24 -13.01 -6.06
N ILE A 389 1.37 -13.40 -5.12
CA ILE A 389 0.37 -12.52 -4.52
C ILE A 389 0.78 -12.24 -3.09
N HIS A 390 1.01 -10.97 -2.76
CA HIS A 390 1.58 -10.57 -1.49
C HIS A 390 0.64 -10.87 -0.29
N PRO A 391 1.18 -11.36 0.85
CA PRO A 391 0.39 -11.93 1.94
C PRO A 391 -0.53 -10.91 2.63
N HIS A 392 -0.16 -9.63 2.71
CA HIS A 392 -1.02 -8.62 3.32
C HIS A 392 -2.36 -8.45 2.57
N TYR A 393 -2.36 -8.53 1.24
CA TYR A 393 -3.60 -8.43 0.46
C TYR A 393 -4.45 -9.71 0.58
N ILE A 394 -3.82 -10.87 0.70
CA ILE A 394 -4.50 -12.14 1.04
C ILE A 394 -5.19 -12.01 2.40
N GLU A 395 -4.48 -11.52 3.41
CA GLU A 395 -5.02 -11.31 4.74
C GLU A 395 -6.18 -10.31 4.74
N LEU A 396 -6.02 -9.17 4.05
CA LEU A 396 -7.05 -8.15 3.92
C LEU A 396 -8.34 -8.69 3.29
N ALA A 397 -8.23 -9.35 2.13
CA ALA A 397 -9.39 -9.95 1.47
C ALA A 397 -10.00 -11.08 2.31
N ALA A 398 -9.19 -11.91 2.98
CA ALA A 398 -9.68 -12.98 3.84
C ALA A 398 -10.44 -12.44 5.06
N LYS A 399 -9.90 -11.44 5.75
CA LYS A 399 -10.51 -10.85 6.97
C LYS A 399 -11.79 -10.09 6.67
N THR A 400 -11.88 -9.46 5.50
CA THR A 400 -13.04 -8.66 5.11
C THR A 400 -14.07 -9.45 4.29
N ASN A 401 -13.83 -10.74 4.04
CA ASN A 401 -14.64 -11.56 3.13
C ASN A 401 -14.73 -10.97 1.70
N GLY A 402 -13.66 -10.30 1.30
CA GLY A 402 -13.46 -9.74 -0.03
C GLY A 402 -12.87 -10.73 -1.03
N ARG A 403 -12.40 -10.19 -2.17
CA ARG A 403 -11.84 -10.95 -3.29
C ARG A 403 -10.57 -10.28 -3.80
N ILE A 404 -9.69 -11.05 -4.43
CA ILE A 404 -8.52 -10.51 -5.15
C ILE A 404 -8.72 -10.74 -6.64
N TYR A 405 -8.47 -9.72 -7.44
CA TYR A 405 -8.51 -9.73 -8.89
C TYR A 405 -7.10 -9.47 -9.41
N THR A 406 -6.64 -10.35 -10.29
CA THR A 406 -5.37 -10.23 -11.02
C THR A 406 -5.68 -10.25 -12.51
N ILE A 407 -4.70 -9.90 -13.35
CA ILE A 407 -4.85 -10.02 -14.82
C ILE A 407 -5.27 -11.43 -15.28
N ASN A 408 -4.97 -12.46 -14.48
CA ASN A 408 -5.16 -13.85 -14.85
C ASN A 408 -6.43 -14.48 -14.24
N ALA A 409 -6.92 -13.97 -13.11
CA ALA A 409 -8.01 -14.60 -12.37
C ALA A 409 -8.65 -13.72 -11.29
N GLU A 410 -9.88 -14.08 -10.96
CA GLU A 410 -10.57 -13.71 -9.72
C GLU A 410 -10.35 -14.82 -8.68
N ILE A 411 -9.94 -14.43 -7.48
CA ILE A 411 -9.67 -15.30 -6.34
C ILE A 411 -10.68 -14.95 -5.25
N ALA A 412 -11.49 -15.93 -4.87
CA ALA A 412 -12.52 -15.81 -3.85
C ALA A 412 -12.29 -16.82 -2.72
N ASN A 413 -13.08 -16.71 -1.64
CA ASN A 413 -13.01 -17.60 -0.47
C ASN A 413 -11.62 -17.64 0.18
N LEU A 414 -10.90 -16.51 0.20
CA LEU A 414 -9.55 -16.44 0.77
C LEU A 414 -9.55 -16.74 2.28
N ASN A 415 -10.67 -16.54 2.97
CA ASN A 415 -10.87 -16.95 4.36
C ASN A 415 -10.79 -18.47 4.60
N LYS A 416 -10.90 -19.30 3.55
CA LYS A 416 -10.80 -20.77 3.62
C LYS A 416 -9.41 -21.29 3.24
N LEU A 417 -8.49 -20.43 2.80
CA LEU A 417 -7.12 -20.82 2.46
C LEU A 417 -6.38 -21.34 3.69
N LYS A 418 -5.70 -22.47 3.53
CA LYS A 418 -4.84 -23.06 4.57
C LYS A 418 -3.39 -23.03 4.11
N PHE A 419 -2.48 -22.82 5.05
CA PHE A 419 -1.05 -22.87 4.75
C PHE A 419 -0.67 -24.22 4.10
N GLY A 420 0.17 -24.19 3.08
CA GLY A 420 0.57 -25.35 2.27
C GLY A 420 -0.51 -25.84 1.29
N SER A 421 -1.70 -25.26 1.28
CA SER A 421 -2.71 -25.59 0.26
C SER A 421 -2.29 -25.06 -1.11
N ARG A 422 -2.67 -25.81 -2.15
CA ARG A 422 -2.48 -25.41 -3.54
C ARG A 422 -3.81 -24.99 -4.14
N ILE A 423 -3.78 -23.91 -4.90
CA ILE A 423 -4.95 -23.39 -5.60
C ILE A 423 -4.59 -23.07 -7.05
N ASP A 424 -5.57 -23.23 -7.93
CA ASP A 424 -5.46 -22.87 -9.33
C ASP A 424 -5.86 -21.40 -9.49
N ILE A 425 -4.99 -20.59 -10.08
CA ILE A 425 -5.22 -19.18 -10.37
C ILE A 425 -4.96 -18.99 -11.87
N GLY A 426 -6.03 -18.88 -12.64
CA GLY A 426 -5.95 -18.77 -14.10
C GLY A 426 -5.36 -20.04 -14.71
N LYS A 427 -4.19 -19.94 -15.35
CA LYS A 427 -3.46 -21.06 -15.96
C LYS A 427 -2.27 -21.54 -15.11
N SER A 428 -2.19 -21.14 -13.85
CA SER A 428 -1.06 -21.47 -13.00
C SER A 428 -1.50 -22.08 -11.68
N VAL A 429 -0.64 -22.93 -11.12
CA VAL A 429 -0.83 -23.47 -9.77
C VAL A 429 -0.02 -22.63 -8.79
N TYR A 430 -0.66 -22.21 -7.70
CA TYR A 430 -0.04 -21.49 -6.60
C TYR A 430 -0.08 -22.32 -5.32
N GLU A 431 0.90 -22.11 -4.45
CA GLU A 431 0.92 -22.65 -3.09
C GLU A 431 0.89 -21.52 -2.08
N TYR A 432 0.04 -21.65 -1.05
CA TYR A 432 -0.04 -20.66 0.01
C TYR A 432 1.07 -20.88 1.04
N ARG A 433 2.00 -19.93 1.11
CA ARG A 433 3.18 -19.92 1.98
C ARG A 433 3.23 -18.63 2.80
N LYS A 434 4.27 -18.46 3.61
CA LYS A 434 4.43 -17.30 4.50
C LYS A 434 4.60 -16.01 3.70
N GLU A 435 5.25 -16.14 2.55
CA GLU A 435 5.53 -15.10 1.57
C GLU A 435 4.31 -14.77 0.68
N GLY A 436 3.14 -15.38 0.94
CA GLY A 436 1.91 -15.21 0.17
C GLY A 436 1.58 -16.43 -0.71
N LEU A 437 0.84 -16.21 -1.79
CA LEU A 437 0.61 -17.26 -2.79
C LEU A 437 1.76 -17.22 -3.79
N ILE A 438 2.53 -18.30 -3.88
CA ILE A 438 3.70 -18.44 -4.75
C ILE A 438 3.37 -19.35 -5.92
N LYS A 439 3.60 -18.88 -7.14
CA LYS A 439 3.41 -19.67 -8.34
C LYS A 439 4.41 -20.82 -8.37
N LEU A 440 3.91 -22.02 -8.66
CA LEU A 440 4.73 -23.22 -8.81
C LEU A 440 5.05 -23.51 -10.28
N PHE A 441 4.02 -23.54 -11.12
CA PHE A 441 4.15 -23.82 -12.56
C PHE A 441 2.90 -23.36 -13.31
N ASP A 442 3.07 -23.14 -14.62
CA ASP A 442 1.99 -22.97 -15.58
C ASP A 442 1.52 -24.31 -16.14
N PHE A 443 0.25 -24.39 -16.51
CA PHE A 443 -0.33 -25.53 -17.22
C PHE A 443 -0.04 -25.52 -18.72
#